data_AF-A0AAD7TFH5-F1
#
_entry.id   AF-A0AAD7TFH5-F1
#
_cell.length_a   1.000
_cell.length_b   1.000
_cell.length_c   1.000
_cell.angle_alpha   90.00
_cell.angle_beta   90.00
_cell.angle_gamma   90.00
#
_symmetry.space_group_name_H-M   'P 1'
#
loop_
_entity.id
_entity.type
_entity.pdbx_description
1 polymer ?
#
loop_
_entity_poly.entity_id
_entity_poly.type
_entity_poly.pdbx_seq_one_letter_code
_entity_poly.pdbx_strand_id
1 'polypeptide(L)'
;MVTVAHGQGHIEIYTFNADEDVSPEAQSPSIKDPRLPVRVATLLLPPVKPGKNLQRFATHSGPFIGRPTPGRPFETSPDCRLHVMELGYGDHLERFSLFVRNRYLLSYIPPESGFRETYTPVTMPWDEWGPANTRFVSVIARFQWLRYVHGERVVLPPVPGGLSSILLTLDFNVHLKRVDDPVPLGDGDETVMSDKDPLSSDIFLEPVVSKLPFVVRARIQPPMEQQYSGYMIDQDHLVGMRSGDHPGNVDLDVYTF
;
A
#
# COMPACT_ATOMS: atom_id res chain seq x y z
N MET A 1 -13.02 -3.26 -1.54
CA MET A 1 -12.35 -3.95 -0.42
C MET A 1 -12.93 -3.39 0.87
N VAL A 2 -13.43 -4.27 1.75
CA VAL A 2 -13.93 -3.89 3.08
C VAL A 2 -13.12 -4.68 4.10
N THR A 3 -12.78 -4.07 5.23
CA THR A 3 -11.89 -4.68 6.23
C THR A 3 -12.57 -4.67 7.58
N VAL A 4 -12.42 -5.76 8.34
CA VAL A 4 -13.05 -5.93 9.65
C VAL A 4 -11.99 -5.92 10.73
N ALA A 5 -12.09 -4.98 11.68
CA ALA A 5 -11.19 -4.80 12.80
C ALA A 5 -11.68 -5.53 14.07
N HIS A 6 -12.03 -6.80 13.96
CA HIS A 6 -12.45 -7.62 15.10
C HIS A 6 -11.61 -8.88 15.23
N GLY A 7 -11.29 -9.28 16.47
CA GLY A 7 -10.41 -10.42 16.74
C GLY A 7 -9.00 -10.20 16.16
N GLN A 8 -8.49 -11.19 15.44
CA GLN A 8 -7.22 -11.07 14.70
C GLN A 8 -7.29 -10.13 13.49
N GLY A 9 -8.51 -9.82 13.03
CA GLY A 9 -8.79 -9.03 11.85
C GLY A 9 -8.70 -9.83 10.54
N HIS A 10 -9.41 -9.35 9.53
CA HIS A 10 -9.41 -9.95 8.20
C HIS A 10 -9.77 -8.93 7.12
N ILE A 11 -9.32 -9.21 5.90
CA ILE A 11 -9.58 -8.40 4.71
C ILE A 11 -10.62 -9.11 3.86
N GLU A 12 -11.73 -8.44 3.57
CA GLU A 12 -12.78 -8.98 2.72
C GLU A 12 -12.74 -8.32 1.34
N ILE A 13 -12.64 -9.16 0.31
CA ILE A 13 -12.65 -8.76 -1.08
C ILE A 13 -14.05 -8.94 -1.59
N TYR A 14 -14.59 -7.87 -2.17
CA TYR A 14 -15.90 -7.81 -2.78
C TYR A 14 -15.75 -7.44 -4.24
N THR A 15 -16.55 -8.06 -5.09
CA THR A 15 -16.77 -7.64 -6.46
C THR A 15 -18.14 -7.01 -6.60
N PHE A 16 -18.25 -6.05 -7.53
CA PHE A 16 -19.51 -5.41 -7.89
C PHE A 16 -19.83 -5.88 -9.30
N ASN A 17 -21.08 -6.25 -9.55
CA ASN A 17 -21.52 -6.48 -10.92
C ASN A 17 -21.46 -5.12 -11.64
N ALA A 18 -20.66 -5.02 -12.69
CA ALA A 18 -20.70 -3.85 -13.55
C ALA A 18 -22.13 -3.69 -14.08
N ASP A 19 -22.67 -2.47 -14.07
CA ASP A 19 -23.84 -2.18 -14.88
C ASP A 19 -23.47 -2.55 -16.32
N GLU A 20 -24.28 -3.41 -16.95
CA GLU A 20 -24.22 -3.56 -18.41
C GLU A 20 -24.25 -2.16 -18.98
N ASP A 21 -23.33 -1.84 -19.91
CA ASP A 21 -23.31 -0.58 -20.63
C ASP A 21 -24.75 -0.19 -20.96
N VAL A 22 -25.25 0.84 -20.27
CA VAL A 22 -26.60 1.35 -20.47
C VAL A 22 -26.60 1.87 -21.90
N SER A 23 -27.03 1.01 -22.83
CA SER A 23 -27.25 1.39 -24.20
C SER A 23 -28.20 2.59 -24.16
N PRO A 24 -27.86 3.72 -24.80
CA PRO A 24 -28.59 4.98 -24.68
C PRO A 24 -30.05 4.92 -25.17
N GLU A 25 -30.50 3.76 -25.67
CA GLU A 25 -31.83 3.52 -26.21
C GLU A 25 -32.77 2.73 -25.28
N ALA A 26 -32.29 2.27 -24.10
CA ALA A 26 -33.13 1.56 -23.15
C ALA A 26 -33.93 2.52 -22.26
N GLN A 27 -35.24 2.60 -22.52
CA GLN A 27 -36.23 3.34 -21.76
C GLN A 27 -36.18 3.00 -20.26
N SER A 28 -36.08 4.05 -19.43
CA SER A 28 -36.33 4.11 -17.99
C SER A 28 -35.71 2.99 -17.13
N PRO A 29 -34.63 3.26 -16.37
CA PRO A 29 -34.07 2.28 -15.45
C PRO A 29 -35.08 2.00 -14.32
N SER A 30 -35.78 0.87 -14.43
CA SER A 30 -36.52 0.30 -13.32
C SER A 30 -35.51 -0.12 -12.25
N ILE A 31 -35.27 0.75 -11.26
CA ILE A 31 -34.54 0.48 -10.01
C ILE A 31 -35.29 -0.61 -9.23
N LYS A 32 -35.19 -1.88 -9.66
CA LYS A 32 -35.93 -2.99 -9.02
C LYS A 32 -35.08 -4.03 -8.33
N ASP A 33 -33.76 -3.92 -8.36
CA ASP A 33 -32.92 -4.55 -7.34
C ASP A 33 -31.51 -3.94 -7.37
N PRO A 34 -31.09 -3.18 -6.35
CA PRO A 34 -29.69 -2.81 -6.23
C PRO A 34 -28.88 -4.11 -6.06
N ARG A 35 -28.13 -4.50 -7.09
CA ARG A 35 -27.26 -5.68 -7.03
C ARG A 35 -26.25 -5.50 -5.91
N LEU A 36 -26.42 -6.27 -4.83
CA LEU A 36 -25.55 -6.18 -3.66
C LEU A 36 -24.13 -6.65 -4.03
N PRO A 37 -23.09 -6.06 -3.40
CA PRO A 37 -21.72 -6.53 -3.59
C PRO A 37 -21.58 -8.01 -3.19
N VAL A 38 -20.85 -8.77 -3.99
CA VAL A 38 -20.61 -10.20 -3.74
C VAL A 38 -19.23 -10.36 -3.12
N ARG A 39 -19.15 -10.99 -1.95
CA ARG A 39 -17.86 -11.33 -1.32
C ARG A 39 -17.20 -12.46 -2.09
N VAL A 40 -15.95 -12.27 -2.51
CA VAL A 40 -15.17 -13.28 -3.26
C VAL A 40 -14.03 -13.87 -2.45
N ALA A 41 -13.50 -13.15 -1.47
CA ALA A 41 -12.47 -13.70 -0.60
C ALA A 41 -12.47 -13.08 0.79
N THR A 42 -11.97 -13.85 1.75
CA THR A 42 -11.64 -13.44 3.12
C THR A 42 -10.19 -13.81 3.39
N LEU A 43 -9.32 -12.83 3.53
CA LEU A 43 -7.90 -13.03 3.82
C LEU A 43 -7.66 -12.80 5.31
N LEU A 44 -7.29 -13.85 6.03
CA LEU A 44 -7.06 -13.77 7.48
C LEU A 44 -5.70 -13.13 7.77
N LEU A 45 -5.67 -12.17 8.70
CA LEU A 45 -4.42 -11.58 9.20
C LEU A 45 -3.69 -12.55 10.16
N PRO A 46 -2.41 -12.28 10.52
CA PRO A 46 -1.68 -13.15 11.43
C PRO A 46 -2.44 -13.38 12.74
N PRO A 47 -2.46 -14.62 13.26
CA PRO A 47 -3.09 -14.91 14.55
C PRO A 47 -2.47 -14.09 15.70
N VAL A 48 -3.33 -13.58 16.59
CA VAL A 48 -2.93 -12.72 17.71
C VAL A 48 -3.09 -13.40 19.06
N LYS A 49 -2.26 -13.01 20.03
CA LYS A 49 -2.41 -13.43 21.43
C LYS A 49 -3.74 -12.91 22.02
N PRO A 50 -4.32 -13.59 23.03
CA PRO A 50 -5.53 -13.11 23.69
C PRO A 50 -5.42 -11.66 24.17
N GLY A 51 -6.45 -10.85 23.91
CA GLY A 51 -6.48 -9.43 24.28
C GLY A 51 -5.69 -8.50 23.35
N LYS A 52 -4.94 -9.03 22.38
CA LYS A 52 -4.18 -8.25 21.38
C LYS A 52 -4.94 -8.10 20.07
N ASN A 53 -6.24 -7.86 20.15
CA ASN A 53 -7.10 -7.73 18.97
C ASN A 53 -6.71 -6.53 18.10
N LEU A 54 -7.01 -6.63 16.80
CA LEU A 54 -6.90 -5.50 15.88
C LEU A 54 -7.92 -4.42 16.29
N GLN A 55 -7.44 -3.21 16.60
CA GLN A 55 -8.29 -2.09 17.02
C GLN A 55 -8.41 -1.01 15.95
N ARG A 56 -7.37 -0.87 15.11
CA ARG A 56 -7.33 0.13 14.05
C ARG A 56 -6.87 -0.49 12.75
N PHE A 57 -7.59 -0.18 11.69
CA PHE A 57 -7.21 -0.52 10.34
C PHE A 57 -7.44 0.70 9.45
N ALA A 58 -6.42 1.13 8.71
CA ALA A 58 -6.54 2.12 7.66
C ALA A 58 -5.87 1.59 6.40
N THR A 59 -6.38 1.96 5.23
CA THR A 59 -5.81 1.56 3.95
C THR A 59 -5.56 2.78 3.07
N HIS A 60 -4.42 2.78 2.42
CA HIS A 60 -3.96 3.80 1.51
C HIS A 60 -3.47 3.14 0.22
N SER A 61 -3.73 3.80 -0.91
CA SER A 61 -3.19 3.40 -2.22
C SER A 61 -2.99 4.65 -3.06
N GLY A 62 -2.21 4.54 -4.12
CA GLY A 62 -2.07 5.61 -5.11
C GLY A 62 -3.41 5.94 -5.79
N PRO A 63 -3.55 7.13 -6.39
CA PRO A 63 -4.81 7.58 -6.99
C PRO A 63 -5.30 6.65 -8.10
N PHE A 64 -6.63 6.50 -8.18
CA PHE A 64 -7.29 5.79 -9.27
C PHE A 64 -7.43 6.71 -10.49
N ILE A 65 -6.57 6.50 -11.48
CA ILE A 65 -6.64 7.22 -12.75
C ILE A 65 -7.60 6.45 -13.67
N GLY A 66 -8.69 7.09 -14.09
CA GLY A 66 -9.74 6.47 -14.92
C GLY A 66 -9.44 6.47 -16.43
N ARG A 67 -8.48 7.28 -16.88
CA ARG A 67 -8.04 7.34 -18.28
C ARG A 67 -6.52 7.57 -18.33
N PRO A 68 -5.80 6.98 -19.30
CA PRO A 68 -4.39 7.30 -19.50
C PRO A 68 -4.18 8.81 -19.64
N THR A 69 -3.11 9.35 -19.07
CA THR A 69 -2.80 10.78 -19.21
C THR A 69 -2.44 11.06 -20.67
N PRO A 70 -3.10 12.02 -21.35
CA PRO A 70 -2.79 12.36 -22.73
C PRO A 70 -1.31 12.72 -22.92
N GLY A 71 -0.68 12.16 -23.95
CA GLY A 71 0.72 12.43 -24.27
C GLY A 71 1.75 11.67 -23.42
N ARG A 72 1.33 10.81 -22.48
CA ARG A 72 2.25 9.97 -21.71
C ARG A 72 2.29 8.55 -22.26
N PRO A 73 3.42 8.10 -22.83
CA PRO A 73 3.51 6.77 -23.45
C PRO A 73 3.61 5.61 -22.44
N PHE A 74 4.11 5.90 -21.22
CA PHE A 74 4.30 4.89 -20.17
C PHE A 74 3.68 5.36 -18.87
N GLU A 75 2.79 4.55 -18.31
CA GLU A 75 2.17 4.79 -17.01
C GLU A 75 2.19 3.53 -16.17
N THR A 76 2.17 3.71 -14.85
CA THR A 76 2.00 2.56 -13.95
C THR A 76 0.62 1.96 -14.17
N SER A 77 0.57 0.68 -14.54
CA SER A 77 -0.68 -0.07 -14.67
C SER A 77 -1.50 0.01 -13.37
N PRO A 78 -2.84 0.14 -13.43
CA PRO A 78 -3.70 0.04 -12.25
C PRO A 78 -3.48 -1.22 -11.41
N ASP A 79 -3.05 -2.32 -12.04
CA ASP A 79 -2.79 -3.60 -11.36
C ASP A 79 -1.47 -3.60 -10.59
N CYS A 80 -0.53 -2.74 -11.00
CA CYS A 80 0.73 -2.50 -10.32
C CYS A 80 0.58 -1.56 -9.11
N ARG A 81 -0.62 -1.20 -8.68
CA ARG A 81 -0.77 -0.38 -7.46
C ARG A 81 -0.40 -1.18 -6.21
N LEU A 82 0.15 -0.49 -5.23
CA LEU A 82 0.37 -1.03 -3.90
C LEU A 82 -0.72 -0.54 -2.95
N HIS A 83 -1.26 -1.47 -2.16
CA HIS A 83 -2.07 -1.16 -0.99
C HIS A 83 -1.18 -1.16 0.24
N VAL A 84 -1.18 -0.05 0.96
CA VAL A 84 -0.54 0.11 2.26
C VAL A 84 -1.64 0.08 3.32
N MET A 85 -1.58 -0.90 4.20
CA MET A 85 -2.55 -1.08 5.27
C MET A 85 -1.85 -0.80 6.60
N GLU A 86 -2.34 0.19 7.34
CA GLU A 86 -1.89 0.50 8.68
C GLU A 86 -2.73 -0.27 9.70
N LEU A 87 -2.08 -1.12 10.48
CA LEU A 87 -2.71 -1.93 11.52
C LEU A 87 -2.27 -1.45 12.89
N GLY A 88 -3.22 -1.32 13.82
CA GLY A 88 -2.94 -1.05 15.23
C GLY A 88 -3.59 -2.10 16.10
N TYR A 89 -2.79 -2.77 16.93
CA TYR A 89 -3.23 -3.85 17.82
C TYR A 89 -3.17 -3.42 19.29
N GLY A 90 -4.07 -3.97 20.11
CA GLY A 90 -4.17 -3.67 21.55
C GLY A 90 -4.40 -2.18 21.84
N ASP A 91 -3.87 -1.68 22.96
CA ASP A 91 -4.06 -0.30 23.45
C ASP A 91 -3.26 0.77 22.65
N HIS A 92 -3.14 0.57 21.33
CA HIS A 92 -2.59 1.51 20.35
C HIS A 92 -1.07 1.73 20.37
N LEU A 93 -0.32 0.94 21.14
CA LEU A 93 1.14 1.06 21.25
C LEU A 93 1.88 0.47 20.05
N GLU A 94 1.45 -0.71 19.57
CA GLU A 94 2.12 -1.39 18.47
C GLU A 94 1.37 -1.22 17.16
N ARG A 95 2.11 -0.82 16.13
CA ARG A 95 1.59 -0.49 14.81
C ARG A 95 2.41 -1.15 13.74
N PHE A 96 1.71 -1.60 12.70
CA PHE A 96 2.32 -2.32 11.59
C PHE A 96 1.85 -1.75 10.26
N SER A 97 2.71 -1.82 9.27
CA SER A 97 2.37 -1.60 7.87
C SER A 97 2.41 -2.92 7.14
N LEU A 98 1.31 -3.21 6.47
CA LEU A 98 1.15 -4.33 5.56
C LEU A 98 1.08 -3.80 4.13
N PHE A 99 2.01 -4.23 3.30
CA PHE A 99 2.08 -3.89 1.89
C PHE A 99 1.58 -5.07 1.06
N VAL A 100 0.63 -4.84 0.15
CA VAL A 100 0.08 -5.87 -0.73
C VAL A 100 -0.07 -5.30 -2.14
N ARG A 101 0.34 -6.06 -3.16
CA ARG A 101 0.13 -5.65 -4.56
C ARG A 101 -1.34 -5.80 -4.96
N ASN A 102 -1.88 -4.81 -5.66
CA ASN A 102 -3.25 -4.79 -6.13
C ASN A 102 -3.58 -5.99 -7.02
N ARG A 103 -2.67 -6.35 -7.94
CA ARG A 103 -2.80 -7.56 -8.79
C ARG A 103 -3.09 -8.85 -8.00
N TYR A 104 -2.59 -8.96 -6.77
CA TYR A 104 -2.86 -10.13 -5.92
C TYR A 104 -4.28 -10.09 -5.35
N LEU A 105 -4.76 -8.92 -4.92
CA LEU A 105 -6.15 -8.78 -4.47
C LEU A 105 -7.14 -9.01 -5.63
N LEU A 106 -6.77 -8.57 -6.83
CA LEU A 106 -7.57 -8.76 -8.04
C LEU A 106 -7.61 -10.22 -8.52
N SER A 107 -6.64 -11.07 -8.17
CA SER A 107 -6.65 -12.47 -8.61
C SER A 107 -7.79 -13.30 -8.00
N TYR A 108 -8.42 -12.80 -6.92
CA TYR A 108 -9.63 -13.37 -6.34
C TYR A 108 -10.91 -12.97 -7.08
N ILE A 109 -10.83 -12.05 -8.03
CA ILE A 109 -11.97 -11.61 -8.84
C ILE A 109 -12.00 -12.51 -10.10
N PRO A 110 -13.08 -13.26 -10.33
CA PRO A 110 -13.18 -14.12 -11.51
C PRO A 110 -13.18 -13.31 -12.80
N PRO A 111 -12.41 -13.73 -13.84
CA PRO A 111 -12.39 -13.05 -15.13
C PRO A 111 -13.74 -13.09 -15.84
N GLU A 112 -14.54 -14.13 -15.59
CA GLU A 112 -15.85 -14.37 -16.22
C GLU A 112 -17.02 -13.97 -15.33
N SER A 113 -16.90 -12.90 -14.55
CA SER A 113 -17.99 -12.36 -13.71
C SER A 113 -19.15 -11.75 -14.53
N GLY A 114 -19.51 -12.37 -15.66
CA GLY A 114 -20.78 -12.19 -16.35
C GLY A 114 -21.83 -13.06 -15.70
N PHE A 115 -22.66 -12.43 -14.87
CA PHE A 115 -24.04 -12.81 -14.56
C PHE A 115 -24.40 -14.30 -14.57
N ARG A 116 -24.32 -14.95 -13.38
CA ARG A 116 -25.37 -15.84 -12.80
C ARG A 116 -24.88 -16.86 -11.78
N GLU A 117 -23.58 -17.06 -11.63
CA GLU A 117 -23.08 -18.09 -10.71
C GLU A 117 -22.97 -17.59 -9.27
N THR A 118 -23.53 -18.37 -8.34
CA THR A 118 -23.33 -18.21 -6.90
C THR A 118 -21.86 -18.42 -6.59
N TYR A 119 -21.14 -17.32 -6.34
CA TYR A 119 -19.74 -17.40 -5.96
C TYR A 119 -19.61 -17.86 -4.50
N THR A 120 -18.78 -18.88 -4.26
CA THR A 120 -18.45 -19.29 -2.90
C THR A 120 -17.20 -18.53 -2.44
N PRO A 121 -17.30 -17.63 -1.43
CA PRO A 121 -16.15 -16.86 -0.97
C PRO A 121 -15.05 -17.79 -0.46
N VAL A 122 -13.82 -17.59 -0.93
CA VAL A 122 -12.66 -18.35 -0.45
C VAL A 122 -12.15 -17.72 0.84
N THR A 123 -11.86 -18.52 1.87
CA THR A 123 -11.19 -18.05 3.09
C THR A 123 -9.76 -18.54 3.09
N MET A 124 -8.79 -17.61 3.12
CA MET A 124 -7.36 -17.92 3.06
C MET A 124 -6.71 -17.63 4.41
N PRO A 125 -6.08 -18.62 5.07
CA PRO A 125 -5.30 -18.40 6.29
C PRO A 125 -4.00 -17.67 5.97
N TRP A 126 -3.47 -16.92 6.95
CA TRP A 126 -2.26 -16.10 6.78
C TRP A 126 -1.12 -16.88 6.12
N ASP A 127 -0.84 -18.10 6.57
CA ASP A 127 0.31 -18.89 6.10
C ASP A 127 0.23 -19.25 4.60
N GLU A 128 -0.96 -19.23 4.01
CA GLU A 128 -1.17 -19.52 2.59
C GLU A 128 -1.04 -18.28 1.70
N TRP A 129 -1.51 -17.10 2.16
CA TRP A 129 -1.55 -15.89 1.32
C TRP A 129 -0.52 -14.83 1.72
N GLY A 130 -0.25 -14.68 3.02
CA GLY A 130 0.55 -13.62 3.62
C GLY A 130 2.03 -13.69 3.23
N PRO A 131 2.76 -14.77 3.55
CA PRO A 131 4.19 -14.86 3.36
C PRO A 131 4.68 -14.48 1.95
N ALA A 132 4.03 -14.99 0.91
CA ALA A 132 4.48 -14.78 -0.48
C ALA A 132 4.04 -13.43 -1.08
N ASN A 133 2.92 -12.87 -0.63
CA ASN A 133 2.26 -11.76 -1.33
C ASN A 133 2.30 -10.44 -0.57
N THR A 134 2.91 -10.44 0.62
CA THR A 134 2.91 -9.29 1.51
C THR A 134 4.30 -8.94 2.03
N ARG A 135 4.45 -7.67 2.41
CA ARG A 135 5.52 -7.24 3.32
C ARG A 135 4.86 -6.68 4.57
N PHE A 136 5.24 -7.19 5.73
CA PHE A 136 4.69 -6.82 7.02
C PHE A 136 5.83 -6.27 7.88
N VAL A 137 5.73 -5.01 8.32
CA VAL A 137 6.79 -4.32 9.07
C VAL A 137 6.22 -3.56 10.25
N SER A 138 6.99 -3.44 11.33
CA SER A 138 6.68 -2.50 12.40
C SER A 138 6.82 -1.06 11.90
N VAL A 139 5.85 -0.22 12.24
CA VAL A 139 5.82 1.19 11.84
C VAL A 139 6.77 1.98 12.73
N ILE A 140 7.79 2.57 12.12
CA ILE A 140 8.76 3.41 12.82
C ILE A 140 8.22 4.85 12.99
N ALA A 141 7.33 5.32 12.10
CA ALA A 141 6.79 6.68 12.15
C ALA A 141 5.40 6.80 11.50
N ARG A 142 4.62 7.81 11.90
CA ARG A 142 3.27 8.07 11.33
C ARG A 142 3.38 8.86 10.03
N PHE A 143 2.64 8.43 9.01
CA PHE A 143 2.43 9.25 7.83
C PHE A 143 1.56 10.44 8.19
N GLN A 144 2.02 11.64 7.83
CA GLN A 144 1.32 12.89 8.13
C GLN A 144 0.38 13.31 7.00
N TRP A 145 0.50 12.71 5.81
CA TRP A 145 -0.20 13.12 4.58
C TRP A 145 -0.74 11.92 3.81
N LEU A 146 -1.68 12.14 2.88
CA LEU A 146 -2.41 11.07 2.18
C LEU A 146 -1.77 10.57 0.88
N ARG A 147 -0.73 11.23 0.35
CA ARG A 147 -0.14 10.93 -0.98
C ARG A 147 1.30 10.41 -0.94
N TYR A 148 1.61 9.56 0.03
CA TYR A 148 2.93 8.96 0.17
C TYR A 148 3.10 7.64 -0.60
N VAL A 149 2.08 7.22 -1.36
CA VAL A 149 2.07 5.98 -2.17
C VAL A 149 1.74 6.32 -3.61
N HIS A 150 2.57 5.85 -4.55
CA HIS A 150 2.28 5.94 -5.98
C HIS A 150 2.82 4.71 -6.71
N GLY A 151 1.96 4.04 -7.48
CA GLY A 151 2.33 2.79 -8.14
C GLY A 151 2.80 1.74 -7.13
N GLU A 152 4.03 1.26 -7.28
CA GLU A 152 4.71 0.32 -6.37
C GLU A 152 5.69 1.02 -5.40
N ARG A 153 5.70 2.35 -5.33
CA ARG A 153 6.62 3.15 -4.49
C ARG A 153 5.90 3.76 -3.28
N VAL A 154 6.60 3.76 -2.13
CA VAL A 154 6.13 4.32 -0.85
C VAL A 154 7.21 5.20 -0.25
N VAL A 155 6.87 6.41 0.16
CA VAL A 155 7.79 7.31 0.86
C VAL A 155 7.48 7.26 2.36
N LEU A 156 8.41 6.75 3.16
CA LEU A 156 8.24 6.69 4.61
C LEU A 156 8.46 8.07 5.25
N PRO A 157 7.88 8.33 6.44
CA PRO A 157 8.20 9.53 7.18
C PRO A 157 9.70 9.55 7.52
N PRO A 158 10.31 10.75 7.61
CA PRO A 158 11.73 10.86 7.85
C PRO A 158 12.06 10.30 9.24
N VAL A 159 13.11 9.48 9.31
CA VAL A 159 13.61 8.91 10.57
C VAL A 159 14.77 9.76 11.08
N PRO A 160 14.86 10.05 12.39
CA PRO A 160 16.01 10.75 12.96
C PRO A 160 17.32 9.99 12.71
N GLY A 161 18.29 10.65 12.08
CA GLY A 161 19.64 10.14 11.80
C GLY A 161 20.71 11.00 12.49
N GLY A 162 20.54 11.24 13.79
CA GLY A 162 21.40 12.16 14.55
C GLY A 162 21.12 13.62 14.23
N LEU A 163 22.10 14.31 13.61
CA LEU A 163 21.98 15.74 13.22
C LEU A 163 21.20 15.95 11.91
N SER A 164 20.91 14.87 11.18
CA SER A 164 20.16 14.88 9.93
C SER A 164 18.92 14.00 10.03
N SER A 165 17.99 14.11 9.09
CA SER A 165 16.92 13.13 8.93
C SER A 165 17.16 12.30 7.67
N ILE A 166 16.73 11.04 7.69
CA ILE A 166 16.86 10.14 6.54
C ILE A 166 15.46 9.95 5.95
N LEU A 167 15.32 10.32 4.68
CA LEU A 167 14.15 9.97 3.89
C LEU A 167 14.34 8.57 3.32
N LEU A 168 13.36 7.71 3.53
CA LEU A 168 13.37 6.35 3.00
C LEU A 168 12.25 6.20 1.98
N THR A 169 12.60 5.74 0.78
CA THR A 169 11.63 5.30 -0.23
C THR A 169 11.72 3.79 -0.36
N LEU A 170 10.58 3.12 -0.27
CA LEU A 170 10.43 1.70 -0.55
C LEU A 170 9.90 1.53 -1.97
N ASP A 171 10.62 0.80 -2.81
CA ASP A 171 10.19 0.49 -4.17
C ASP A 171 9.94 -1.01 -4.32
N PHE A 172 8.68 -1.39 -4.49
CA PHE A 172 8.26 -2.78 -4.67
C PHE A 172 8.32 -3.24 -6.14
N ASN A 173 8.71 -2.37 -7.08
CA ASN A 173 8.94 -2.72 -8.49
C ASN A 173 10.33 -3.35 -8.70
N VAL A 174 10.66 -4.38 -7.91
CA VAL A 174 11.97 -5.04 -7.97
C VAL A 174 12.07 -5.90 -9.23
N HIS A 175 12.93 -5.48 -10.16
CA HIS A 175 13.30 -6.28 -11.33
C HIS A 175 14.60 -7.02 -11.04
N LEU A 176 14.52 -8.27 -10.56
CA LEU A 176 15.70 -9.09 -10.27
C LEU A 176 16.64 -9.27 -11.48
N LYS A 177 16.14 -9.09 -12.70
CA LYS A 177 16.94 -9.16 -13.94
C LYS A 177 17.71 -7.88 -14.27
N ARG A 178 17.54 -6.81 -13.49
CA ARG A 178 18.31 -5.55 -13.60
C ARG A 178 19.49 -5.48 -12.63
N VAL A 179 19.82 -6.59 -11.96
CA VAL A 179 21.02 -6.67 -11.11
C VAL A 179 22.30 -6.50 -11.95
N ASP A 180 22.25 -6.86 -13.23
CA ASP A 180 23.33 -6.65 -14.22
C ASP A 180 23.05 -5.46 -15.17
N ASP A 181 22.21 -4.49 -14.77
CA ASP A 181 21.91 -3.33 -15.60
C ASP A 181 23.19 -2.48 -15.79
N PRO A 182 23.63 -2.22 -17.04
CA PRO A 182 24.83 -1.44 -17.30
C PRO A 182 24.70 0.05 -16.91
N VAL A 183 23.49 0.50 -16.54
CA VAL A 183 23.27 1.84 -16.02
C VAL A 183 23.78 1.91 -14.58
N PRO A 184 24.76 2.78 -14.27
CA PRO A 184 25.24 2.97 -12.91
C PRO A 184 24.06 3.31 -11.99
N LEU A 185 23.91 2.56 -10.91
CA LEU A 185 23.04 2.96 -9.80
C LEU A 185 23.49 4.36 -9.38
N GLY A 186 22.58 5.33 -9.34
CA GLY A 186 22.90 6.71 -8.95
C GLY A 186 23.50 6.77 -7.53
N ASP A 187 23.96 7.95 -7.11
CA ASP A 187 24.63 8.23 -5.82
C ASP A 187 23.84 7.90 -4.52
N GLY A 188 22.81 7.06 -4.57
CA GLY A 188 22.05 6.57 -3.41
C GLY A 188 22.46 5.17 -2.98
N ASP A 189 22.46 4.93 -1.67
CA ASP A 189 22.57 3.58 -1.11
C ASP A 189 21.26 2.81 -1.42
N GLU A 190 21.31 1.92 -2.41
CA GLU A 190 20.21 1.05 -2.80
C GLU A 190 20.41 -0.33 -2.19
N THR A 191 19.54 -0.72 -1.26
CA THR A 191 19.56 -2.07 -0.69
C THR A 191 18.30 -2.82 -1.07
N VAL A 192 18.46 -3.94 -1.79
CA VAL A 192 17.36 -4.87 -2.07
C VAL A 192 17.06 -5.69 -0.82
N MET A 193 15.79 -5.66 -0.41
CA MET A 193 15.27 -6.35 0.77
C MET A 193 14.27 -7.42 0.30
N SER A 194 14.73 -8.67 0.12
CA SER A 194 13.84 -9.81 -0.19
C SER A 194 13.50 -10.64 1.04
N ASP A 195 14.47 -10.84 1.94
CA ASP A 195 14.35 -11.76 3.06
C ASP A 195 14.81 -11.07 4.33
N LYS A 196 13.85 -10.78 5.21
CA LYS A 196 14.10 -10.36 6.58
C LYS A 196 13.69 -11.50 7.51
N ASP A 197 14.32 -11.55 8.67
CA ASP A 197 13.88 -12.40 9.76
C ASP A 197 12.36 -12.19 10.01
N PRO A 198 11.63 -13.25 10.37
CA PRO A 198 10.23 -13.12 10.77
C PRO A 198 10.05 -12.02 11.82
N LEU A 199 9.00 -11.22 11.67
CA LEU A 199 8.71 -10.15 12.62
C LEU A 199 8.24 -10.75 13.94
N SER A 200 9.09 -10.70 14.95
CA SER A 200 8.74 -11.08 16.32
C SER A 200 8.14 -9.88 17.07
N SER A 201 7.01 -10.09 17.73
CA SER A 201 6.29 -9.09 18.54
C SER A 201 5.44 -9.79 19.60
N ASP A 202 5.14 -9.07 20.68
CA ASP A 202 4.25 -9.57 21.73
C ASP A 202 2.77 -9.58 21.36
N ILE A 203 2.42 -9.15 20.14
CA ILE A 203 1.06 -9.16 19.60
C ILE A 203 0.69 -10.52 19.02
N PHE A 204 1.58 -11.12 18.25
CA PHE A 204 1.26 -12.30 17.43
C PHE A 204 1.54 -13.60 18.17
N LEU A 205 0.77 -14.65 17.87
CA LEU A 205 1.02 -15.99 18.45
C LEU A 205 2.38 -16.53 18.01
N GLU A 206 2.69 -16.34 16.74
CA GLU A 206 3.93 -16.79 16.10
C GLU A 206 4.61 -15.62 15.38
N PRO A 207 5.93 -15.66 15.15
CA PRO A 207 6.63 -14.65 14.35
C PRO A 207 6.04 -14.50 12.94
N VAL A 208 5.74 -13.27 12.53
CA VAL A 208 5.04 -13.01 11.27
C VAL A 208 6.02 -13.07 10.09
N VAL A 209 5.83 -14.05 9.21
CA VAL A 209 6.61 -14.20 7.98
C VAL A 209 5.98 -13.41 6.85
N SER A 210 6.78 -12.58 6.17
CA SER A 210 6.39 -11.83 4.96
C SER A 210 7.61 -11.65 4.05
N LYS A 211 7.45 -11.82 2.73
CA LYS A 211 8.57 -11.97 1.78
C LYS A 211 8.43 -11.15 0.49
N LEU A 212 7.43 -10.26 0.38
CA LEU A 212 7.28 -9.40 -0.78
C LEU A 212 8.54 -8.50 -0.93
N PRO A 213 9.33 -8.63 -2.00
CA PRO A 213 10.61 -7.94 -2.12
C PRO A 213 10.41 -6.45 -2.41
N PHE A 214 11.35 -5.62 -1.93
CA PHE A 214 11.40 -4.19 -2.19
C PHE A 214 12.84 -3.68 -2.18
N VAL A 215 13.10 -2.54 -2.82
CA VAL A 215 14.36 -1.78 -2.69
C VAL A 215 14.14 -0.66 -1.68
N VAL A 216 15.09 -0.46 -0.78
CA VAL A 216 15.16 0.73 0.05
C VAL A 216 16.11 1.72 -0.61
N ARG A 217 15.63 2.94 -0.83
CA ARG A 217 16.45 4.08 -1.23
C ARG A 217 16.49 5.07 -0.07
N ALA A 218 17.68 5.31 0.47
CA ALA A 218 17.90 6.29 1.52
C ALA A 218 18.44 7.59 0.94
N ARG A 219 17.89 8.73 1.38
CA ARG A 219 18.41 10.07 1.08
C ARG A 219 18.58 10.84 2.38
N ILE A 220 19.80 11.33 2.61
CA ILE A 220 20.10 12.23 3.72
C ILE A 220 19.45 13.58 3.42
N GLN A 221 18.67 14.07 4.38
CA GLN A 221 18.00 15.36 4.30
C GLN A 221 18.86 16.48 4.88
N PRO A 222 18.59 17.74 4.50
CA PRO A 222 19.23 18.91 5.10
C PRO A 222 19.07 18.94 6.63
N PRO A 223 19.87 19.79 7.33
CA PRO A 223 19.83 19.94 8.78
C PRO A 223 18.43 20.25 9.33
N MET A 224 18.22 19.98 10.63
CA MET A 224 16.90 20.03 11.30
C MET A 224 16.08 21.33 11.07
N GLU A 225 16.72 22.45 10.80
CA GLU A 225 16.07 23.75 10.55
C GLU A 225 15.24 23.77 9.24
N GLN A 226 15.43 22.78 8.35
CA GLN A 226 14.71 22.64 7.08
C GLN A 226 13.90 21.33 7.01
N GLN A 227 13.38 20.84 8.15
CA GLN A 227 12.62 19.59 8.17
C GLN A 227 11.32 19.67 7.35
N TYR A 228 11.15 18.67 6.50
CA TYR A 228 9.88 18.44 5.83
C TYR A 228 8.82 17.93 6.82
N SER A 229 7.69 18.64 6.83
CA SER A 229 6.43 18.27 7.50
C SER A 229 5.66 17.18 6.76
N GLY A 230 6.03 16.86 5.52
CA GLY A 230 5.32 15.88 4.72
C GLY A 230 5.98 15.62 3.38
N TYR A 231 5.67 14.46 2.83
CA TYR A 231 6.07 14.09 1.48
C TYR A 231 4.87 13.62 0.67
N MET A 232 4.92 13.93 -0.61
CA MET A 232 4.03 13.39 -1.62
C MET A 232 4.86 12.77 -2.73
N ILE A 233 4.36 11.71 -3.34
CA ILE A 233 5.02 11.05 -4.46
C ILE A 233 4.03 10.87 -5.60
N ASP A 234 4.52 11.06 -6.82
CA ASP A 234 3.84 10.66 -8.04
C ASP A 234 4.74 9.79 -8.92
N GLN A 235 4.40 9.65 -10.20
CA GLN A 235 5.17 8.85 -11.16
C GLN A 235 6.63 9.32 -11.29
N ASP A 236 6.82 10.63 -11.35
CA ASP A 236 8.06 11.30 -11.78
C ASP A 236 8.65 12.20 -10.69
N HIS A 237 7.85 12.55 -9.66
CA HIS A 237 8.22 13.53 -8.66
C HIS A 237 8.08 13.01 -7.23
N LEU A 238 8.97 13.51 -6.38
CA LEU A 238 8.85 13.54 -4.94
C LEU A 238 8.71 15.00 -4.51
N VAL A 239 7.65 15.33 -3.80
CA VAL A 239 7.40 16.67 -3.27
C VAL A 239 7.59 16.64 -1.76
N GLY A 240 8.54 17.40 -1.25
CA GLY A 240 8.70 17.67 0.18
C GLY A 240 8.04 19.01 0.54
N MET A 241 7.36 19.07 1.69
CA MET A 241 6.77 20.31 2.19
C MET A 241 7.36 20.69 3.53
N ARG A 242 7.83 21.92 3.71
CA ARG A 242 8.37 22.41 4.98
C ARG A 242 7.73 23.74 5.37
N SER A 243 7.74 24.04 6.66
CA SER A 243 7.39 25.38 7.13
C SER A 243 8.43 26.36 6.56
N GLY A 244 7.96 27.41 5.90
CA GLY A 244 8.84 28.46 5.39
C GLY A 244 9.40 29.30 6.54
N ASP A 245 10.37 30.15 6.21
CA ASP A 245 11.05 31.02 7.18
C ASP A 245 10.11 32.06 7.83
N HIS A 246 8.90 32.24 7.28
CA HIS A 246 7.91 33.20 7.75
C HIS A 246 6.66 32.47 8.27
N PRO A 247 6.06 32.91 9.39
CA PRO A 247 4.87 32.28 9.96
C PRO A 247 3.74 32.23 8.92
N GLY A 248 3.26 31.02 8.63
CA GLY A 248 2.17 30.79 7.68
C GLY A 248 2.60 30.52 6.23
N ASN A 249 3.89 30.62 5.90
CA ASN A 249 4.40 30.18 4.61
C ASN A 249 4.73 28.68 4.62
N VAL A 250 4.48 28.03 3.49
CA VAL A 250 4.85 26.64 3.22
C VAL A 250 5.74 26.62 2.00
N ASP A 251 6.96 26.12 2.15
CA ASP A 251 7.89 25.92 1.05
C ASP A 251 7.70 24.50 0.50
N LEU A 252 7.71 24.38 -0.83
CA LEU A 252 7.57 23.13 -1.55
C LEU A 252 8.83 22.87 -2.36
N ASP A 253 9.49 21.75 -2.08
CA ASP A 253 10.63 21.30 -2.85
C ASP A 253 10.21 20.11 -3.72
N VAL A 254 10.46 20.20 -5.02
CA VAL A 254 10.11 19.16 -6.00
C VAL A 254 11.38 18.51 -6.52
N TYR A 255 11.48 17.21 -6.31
CA TYR A 255 12.56 16.37 -6.82
C TYR A 255 12.04 15.50 -7.95
N THR A 256 12.83 15.31 -9.00
CA THR A 256 12.54 14.38 -10.10
C THR A 256 13.36 13.11 -9.95
N PHE A 257 12.79 11.98 -10.37
CA PHE A 257 13.49 10.68 -10.45
C PHE A 257 14.22 10.51 -11.78
#